data_AF-A0A136PM95-F1
#
_entry.id   AF-A0A136PM95-F1
#
_cell.length_a   1.000
_cell.length_b   1.000
_cell.length_c   1.000
_cell.angle_alpha   90.00
_cell.angle_beta   90.00
_cell.angle_gamma   90.00
#
_symmetry.space_group_name_H-M   'P 1'
#
loop_
_entity.id
_entity.type
_entity.pdbx_description
1 polymer ?
#
loop_
_entity_poly.entity_id
_entity_poly.type
_entity_poly.pdbx_seq_one_letter_code
_entity_poly.pdbx_strand_id
1 'polypeptide(L)'
;MTDSTASFVPSYYLYYDSPVKVVGTPDGGARLWRLSADDGAWKERNDLFVDVVLAVGGDVFTIDVSRFVQEVEWYRARYLSGEGPIFALYETVDAIVAVAEGERRRLTPAEQAMVHGIRRKTFVMFEEELQRAGHPGADPTLARQPGDAQSGA
;
A
#
# COMPACT_ATOMS: atom_id res chain seq x y z
N MET A 1 -36.94 5.17 -7.44
CA MET A 1 -35.78 4.79 -8.28
C MET A 1 -34.67 4.42 -7.32
N THR A 2 -34.42 3.12 -7.15
CA THR A 2 -33.26 2.64 -6.39
C THR A 2 -32.02 2.94 -7.19
N ASP A 3 -31.26 3.93 -6.72
CA ASP A 3 -29.96 4.29 -7.27
C ASP A 3 -29.04 3.09 -7.08
N SER A 4 -28.81 2.33 -8.15
CA SER A 4 -27.79 1.29 -8.14
C SER A 4 -26.48 2.02 -8.38
N THR A 5 -25.90 2.57 -7.30
CA THR A 5 -24.52 3.04 -7.33
C THR A 5 -23.69 1.86 -7.77
N ALA A 6 -23.18 1.88 -9.00
CA ALA A 6 -22.17 0.93 -9.44
C ALA A 6 -21.02 1.06 -8.44
N SER A 7 -20.90 0.08 -7.54
CA SER A 7 -19.83 0.06 -6.56
C SER A 7 -18.55 -0.15 -7.34
N PHE A 8 -17.77 0.91 -7.48
CA PHE A 8 -16.45 0.81 -8.10
C PHE A 8 -15.62 -0.17 -7.26
N VAL A 9 -15.18 -1.26 -7.86
CA VAL A 9 -14.30 -2.22 -7.20
C VAL A 9 -12.90 -1.61 -7.17
N PRO A 10 -12.31 -1.36 -5.98
CA PRO A 10 -10.95 -0.84 -5.91
C PRO A 10 -9.96 -1.73 -6.65
N SER A 11 -9.03 -1.11 -7.37
CA SER A 11 -7.98 -1.81 -8.09
C SER A 11 -6.60 -1.25 -7.75
N TYR A 12 -5.61 -2.15 -7.74
CA TYR A 12 -4.27 -1.87 -7.24
C TYR A 12 -3.24 -2.24 -8.30
N TYR A 13 -2.24 -1.39 -8.42
CA TYR A 13 -1.23 -1.50 -9.47
C TYR A 13 0.15 -1.12 -8.95
N LEU A 14 1.16 -1.61 -9.64
CA LEU A 14 2.46 -0.95 -9.74
C LEU A 14 2.50 -0.23 -11.07
N TYR A 15 2.78 1.07 -11.04
CA TYR A 15 3.11 1.86 -12.22
C TYR A 15 4.59 2.21 -12.16
N TYR A 16 5.37 1.58 -13.05
CA TYR A 16 6.78 1.29 -12.80
C TYR A 16 6.92 0.61 -11.43
N ASP A 17 7.72 1.15 -10.51
CA ASP A 17 7.85 0.63 -9.15
C ASP A 17 6.92 1.32 -8.14
N SER A 18 6.14 2.32 -8.57
CA SER A 18 5.34 3.15 -7.66
C SER A 18 3.96 2.55 -7.44
N PRO A 19 3.55 2.28 -6.19
CA PRO A 19 2.21 1.81 -5.88
C PRO A 19 1.14 2.83 -6.28
N VAL A 20 0.13 2.33 -6.97
CA VAL A 20 -1.04 3.09 -7.41
C VAL A 20 -2.31 2.35 -7.01
N LYS A 21 -3.30 3.09 -6.51
CA LYS A 21 -4.65 2.57 -6.31
C LYS A 21 -5.68 3.43 -7.03
N VAL A 22 -6.70 2.78 -7.57
CA VAL A 22 -7.88 3.44 -8.11
C VAL A 22 -9.06 3.07 -7.21
N VAL A 23 -9.78 4.09 -6.74
CA VAL A 23 -10.90 3.93 -5.81
C VAL A 23 -12.11 4.72 -6.29
N GLY A 24 -13.31 4.21 -6.01
CA GLY A 24 -14.55 4.88 -6.34
C GLY A 24 -14.76 6.14 -5.52
N THR A 25 -15.51 7.08 -6.07
CA THR A 25 -15.98 8.27 -5.35
C THR A 25 -17.49 8.22 -5.13
N PRO A 26 -18.02 8.90 -4.09
CA PRO A 26 -19.46 8.90 -3.80
C PRO A 26 -20.35 9.45 -4.93
N ASP A 27 -19.79 10.27 -5.83
CA ASP A 27 -20.46 10.83 -7.01
C ASP A 27 -20.51 9.85 -8.21
N GLY A 28 -20.09 8.59 -8.03
CA GLY A 28 -20.10 7.57 -9.07
C GLY A 28 -18.87 7.60 -9.99
N GLY A 29 -17.89 8.46 -9.71
CA GLY A 29 -16.60 8.50 -10.39
C GLY A 29 -15.54 7.58 -9.77
N ALA A 30 -14.30 7.78 -10.20
CA ALA A 30 -13.12 7.14 -9.61
C ALA A 30 -11.99 8.17 -9.46
N ARG A 31 -11.03 7.85 -8.59
CA ARG A 31 -9.81 8.62 -8.36
C ARG A 31 -8.60 7.71 -8.35
N LEU A 32 -7.52 8.17 -8.99
CA LEU A 32 -6.24 7.51 -8.98
C LEU A 32 -5.32 8.17 -7.96
N TRP A 33 -4.78 7.37 -7.05
CA TRP A 33 -3.81 7.78 -6.05
C TRP A 33 -2.47 7.10 -6.32
N ARG A 34 -1.42 7.89 -6.41
CA ARG A 34 -0.04 7.40 -6.52
C ARG A 34 0.71 7.69 -5.23
N LEU A 35 1.49 6.71 -4.76
CA LEU A 35 2.34 6.87 -3.58
C LEU A 35 3.53 7.78 -3.89
N SER A 36 3.73 8.81 -3.08
CA SER A 36 4.84 9.74 -3.18
C SER A 36 6.12 9.17 -2.54
N ALA A 37 7.25 9.30 -3.22
CA ALA A 37 8.56 8.96 -2.64
C ALA A 37 9.04 9.99 -1.61
N ASP A 38 8.56 11.24 -1.72
CA ASP A 38 9.07 12.35 -0.91
C ASP A 38 8.56 12.30 0.53
N ASP A 39 7.31 11.86 0.73
CA ASP A 39 6.61 11.89 2.02
C ASP A 39 5.80 10.64 2.32
N GLY A 40 5.77 9.65 1.42
CA GLY A 40 4.96 8.43 1.59
C GLY A 40 3.46 8.66 1.58
N ALA A 41 2.98 9.86 1.25
CA ALA A 41 1.57 10.19 1.20
C ALA A 41 0.96 9.87 -0.17
N TRP A 42 -0.36 9.77 -0.20
CA TRP A 42 -1.12 9.60 -1.45
C TRP A 42 -1.27 10.92 -2.18
N LYS A 43 -0.90 10.96 -3.46
CA LYS A 43 -1.10 12.09 -4.36
C LYS A 43 -2.14 11.72 -5.42
N GLU A 44 -3.15 12.56 -5.57
CA GLU A 44 -4.15 12.39 -6.63
C GLU A 44 -3.48 12.62 -7.99
N ARG A 45 -3.60 11.66 -8.90
CA ARG A 45 -2.95 11.65 -10.22
C ARG A 45 -3.88 11.14 -11.31
N ASN A 46 -5.07 11.74 -11.41
CA ASN A 46 -6.07 11.35 -12.42
C ASN A 46 -5.57 11.55 -13.86
N ASP A 47 -4.52 12.34 -14.08
CA ASP A 47 -3.81 12.45 -15.36
C ASP A 47 -3.26 11.10 -15.84
N LEU A 48 -2.92 10.19 -14.91
CA LEU A 48 -2.41 8.84 -15.19
C LEU A 48 -3.52 7.80 -15.34
N PHE A 49 -4.79 8.16 -15.20
CA PHE A 49 -5.88 7.19 -15.10
C PHE A 49 -5.95 6.27 -16.34
N VAL A 50 -5.89 6.86 -17.54
CA VAL A 50 -5.95 6.10 -18.80
C VAL A 50 -4.73 5.20 -18.95
N ASP A 51 -3.53 5.73 -18.71
CA ASP A 51 -2.27 4.99 -18.85
C ASP A 51 -2.22 3.78 -17.91
N VAL A 52 -2.64 3.95 -16.65
CA VAL A 52 -2.63 2.86 -15.66
C VAL A 52 -3.76 1.87 -15.91
N VAL A 53 -5.00 2.32 -16.11
CA VAL A 53 -6.14 1.41 -16.21
C VAL A 53 -6.12 0.64 -17.54
N LEU A 54 -5.66 1.25 -18.63
CA LEU A 54 -5.55 0.60 -19.93
C LEU A 54 -4.15 0.01 -20.19
N ALA A 55 -3.23 0.12 -19.24
CA ALA A 55 -1.83 -0.30 -19.37
C ALA A 55 -1.15 0.24 -20.65
N VAL A 56 -1.34 1.54 -20.93
CA VAL A 56 -0.77 2.23 -22.09
C VAL A 56 0.40 3.10 -21.64
N GLY A 57 1.53 3.02 -22.35
CA GLY A 57 2.62 4.00 -22.22
C GLY A 57 3.61 3.77 -21.07
N GLY A 58 3.53 2.66 -20.31
CA GLY A 58 4.51 2.33 -19.27
C GLY A 58 4.39 0.90 -18.74
N ASP A 59 5.27 0.56 -17.79
CA ASP A 59 5.22 -0.73 -17.09
C ASP A 59 4.11 -0.70 -16.04
N VAL A 60 3.01 -1.41 -16.30
CA VAL A 60 1.85 -1.49 -15.40
C VAL A 60 1.60 -2.94 -15.02
N PHE A 61 1.55 -3.21 -13.72
CA PHE A 61 1.22 -4.53 -13.18
C PHE A 61 0.03 -4.43 -12.24
N THR A 62 -1.06 -5.13 -12.56
CA THR A 62 -2.17 -5.31 -11.61
C THR A 62 -1.76 -6.27 -10.50
N ILE A 63 -2.04 -5.91 -9.25
CA ILE A 63 -1.73 -6.72 -8.07
C ILE A 63 -2.95 -6.81 -7.13
N ASP A 64 -3.00 -7.85 -6.32
CA ASP A 64 -4.02 -7.95 -5.27
C ASP A 64 -3.69 -7.03 -4.08
N VAL A 65 -4.69 -6.80 -3.23
CA VAL A 65 -4.57 -5.89 -2.07
C VAL A 65 -3.49 -6.33 -1.06
N SER A 66 -3.31 -7.64 -0.88
CA SER A 66 -2.32 -8.18 0.07
C SER A 66 -0.92 -7.85 -0.42
N ARG A 67 -0.65 -8.08 -1.70
CA ARG A 67 0.61 -7.67 -2.34
C ARG A 67 0.76 -6.15 -2.35
N PHE A 68 -0.29 -5.40 -2.67
CA PHE A 68 -0.26 -3.94 -2.68
C PHE A 68 0.25 -3.35 -1.36
N VAL A 69 -0.26 -3.83 -0.23
CA VAL A 69 0.22 -3.42 1.11
C VAL A 69 1.72 -3.69 1.29
N GLN A 70 2.20 -4.85 0.83
CA GLN A 70 3.64 -5.19 0.90
C GLN A 70 4.50 -4.25 0.05
N GLU A 71 4.04 -3.89 -1.15
CA GLU A 71 4.76 -3.00 -2.06
C GLU A 71 4.75 -1.55 -1.57
N VAL A 72 3.64 -1.07 -0.98
CA VAL A 72 3.56 0.27 -0.36
C VAL A 72 4.62 0.45 0.71
N GLU A 73 4.73 -0.53 1.60
CA GLU A 73 5.64 -0.40 2.74
C GLU A 73 7.09 -0.69 2.35
N TRP A 74 7.33 -1.55 1.36
CA TRP A 74 8.65 -1.65 0.76
C TRP A 74 9.08 -0.32 0.13
N TYR A 75 8.18 0.33 -0.61
CA TYR A 75 8.44 1.61 -1.26
C TYR A 75 8.71 2.70 -0.23
N ARG A 76 7.89 2.82 0.82
CA ARG A 76 8.12 3.76 1.93
C ARG A 76 9.45 3.51 2.63
N ALA A 77 9.75 2.26 3.01
CA ALA A 77 11.03 1.92 3.65
C ALA A 77 12.23 2.23 2.75
N ARG A 78 12.08 2.09 1.42
CA ARG A 78 13.13 2.38 0.45
C ARG A 78 13.44 3.87 0.31
N TYR A 79 12.43 4.74 0.37
CA TYR A 79 12.59 6.16 0.06
C TYR A 79 12.53 7.09 1.28
N LEU A 80 11.87 6.67 2.36
CA LEU A 80 11.74 7.48 3.56
C LEU A 80 12.80 7.09 4.59
N SER A 81 13.21 8.09 5.35
CA SER A 81 14.01 7.94 6.56
C SER A 81 13.42 8.84 7.64
N GLY A 82 13.60 8.46 8.89
CA GLY A 82 13.02 9.18 10.02
C GLY A 82 13.18 8.43 11.32
N GLU A 83 12.53 8.96 12.36
CA GLU A 83 12.54 8.38 13.70
C GLU A 83 11.13 7.93 14.10
N GLY A 84 11.06 7.06 15.10
CA GLY A 84 9.81 6.60 15.68
C GLY A 84 9.47 5.15 15.32
N PRO A 85 8.29 4.68 15.74
CA PRO A 85 7.99 3.26 15.78
C PRO A 85 7.85 2.62 14.39
N ILE A 86 7.47 3.39 13.36
CA ILE A 86 7.44 2.89 11.97
C ILE A 86 8.86 2.62 11.45
N PHE A 87 9.77 3.58 11.61
CA PHE A 87 11.13 3.45 11.10
C PHE A 87 11.93 2.38 11.85
N ALA A 88 11.74 2.23 13.16
CA ALA A 88 12.33 1.12 13.91
C ALA A 88 11.85 -0.26 13.41
N LEU A 89 10.61 -0.36 12.93
CA LEU A 89 10.07 -1.57 12.31
C LEU A 89 10.63 -1.81 10.90
N TYR A 90 10.88 -0.75 10.11
CA TYR A 90 11.61 -0.87 8.85
C TYR A 90 13.04 -1.34 9.07
N GLU A 91 13.76 -0.79 10.05
CA GLU A 91 15.10 -1.27 10.42
C GLU A 91 15.09 -2.74 10.82
N THR A 92 14.05 -3.20 11.52
CA THR A 92 13.89 -4.62 11.86
C THR A 92 13.74 -5.48 10.60
N VAL A 93 12.94 -5.03 9.62
CA VAL A 93 12.80 -5.72 8.33
C VAL A 93 14.13 -5.76 7.58
N ASP A 94 14.83 -4.63 7.51
CA ASP A 94 16.12 -4.52 6.82
C ASP A 94 17.17 -5.43 7.45
N ALA A 95 17.20 -5.54 8.78
CA ALA A 95 18.09 -6.46 9.49
C ALA A 95 17.82 -7.93 9.11
N ILE A 96 16.54 -8.32 9.02
CA ILE A 96 16.16 -9.68 8.59
C ILE A 96 16.60 -9.95 7.14
N VAL A 97 16.36 -9.00 6.24
CA VAL A 97 16.75 -9.13 4.82
C VAL A 97 18.27 -9.17 4.68
N ALA A 98 19.00 -8.30 5.39
CA ALA A 98 20.46 -8.23 5.36
C ALA A 98 21.12 -9.53 5.83
N VAL A 99 20.54 -10.23 6.82
CA VAL A 99 21.03 -11.55 7.25
C VAL A 99 20.91 -12.56 6.10
N ALA A 100 19.75 -12.66 5.46
CA ALA A 100 19.54 -13.59 4.36
C ALA A 100 20.43 -13.27 3.14
N GLU A 101 20.62 -11.99 2.83
CA GLU A 101 21.53 -11.52 1.78
C GLU A 101 22.99 -11.85 2.09
N GLY A 102 23.44 -11.61 3.33
CA GLY A 102 24.78 -11.97 3.79
C GLY A 102 25.05 -13.47 3.70
N GLU A 103 24.03 -14.29 3.95
CA GLU A 103 24.05 -15.75 3.79
C GLU A 103 23.81 -16.20 2.34
N ARG A 104 23.59 -15.28 1.40
CA ARG A 104 23.28 -15.54 -0.03
C ARG A 104 22.12 -16.51 -0.24
N ARG A 105 21.09 -16.39 0.58
CA ARG A 105 19.86 -17.19 0.49
C ARG A 105 18.64 -16.31 0.39
N ARG A 106 17.50 -16.94 0.07
CA ARG A 106 16.19 -16.30 0.22
C ARG A 106 15.78 -16.29 1.69
N LEU A 107 14.84 -15.41 2.02
CA LEU A 107 14.12 -15.49 3.29
C LEU A 107 13.50 -16.88 3.45
N THR A 108 13.61 -17.42 4.65
CA THR A 108 12.85 -18.59 5.07
C THR A 108 11.35 -18.23 5.15
N PRO A 109 10.45 -19.23 5.14
CA PRO A 109 9.02 -18.96 5.31
C PRO A 109 8.68 -18.19 6.59
N ALA A 110 9.41 -18.43 7.69
CA ALA A 110 9.21 -17.73 8.95
C ALA A 110 9.65 -16.26 8.89
N GLU A 111 10.83 -15.98 8.31
CA GLU A 111 11.30 -14.60 8.10
C GLU A 111 10.37 -13.86 7.13
N GLN A 112 9.92 -14.50 6.05
CA GLN A 112 8.98 -13.92 5.11
C GLN A 112 7.65 -13.56 5.80
N ALA A 113 7.10 -14.46 6.62
CA ALA A 113 5.90 -14.19 7.40
C ALA A 113 6.09 -13.03 8.39
N MET A 114 7.27 -12.94 9.02
CA MET A 114 7.62 -11.85 9.93
C MET A 114 7.69 -10.52 9.19
N VAL A 115 8.39 -10.45 8.06
CA VAL A 115 8.47 -9.25 7.21
C VAL A 115 7.07 -8.83 6.75
N HIS A 116 6.24 -9.77 6.28
CA HIS A 116 4.88 -9.46 5.86
C HIS A 116 4.00 -8.95 7.01
N GLY A 117 4.16 -9.51 8.21
CA GLY A 117 3.48 -9.06 9.42
C GLY A 117 3.88 -7.64 9.82
N ILE A 118 5.18 -7.35 9.81
CA ILE A 118 5.71 -6.01 10.13
C ILE A 118 5.18 -4.99 9.12
N ARG A 119 5.29 -5.26 7.81
CA ARG A 119 4.79 -4.35 6.77
C ARG A 119 3.28 -4.08 6.91
N ARG A 120 2.45 -5.09 7.20
CA ARG A 120 1.03 -4.84 7.46
C ARG A 120 0.81 -3.91 8.65
N LYS A 121 1.59 -4.08 9.73
CA LYS A 121 1.50 -3.22 10.91
C LYS A 121 1.93 -1.78 10.61
N THR A 122 3.06 -1.60 9.92
CA THR A 122 3.55 -0.26 9.55
C THR A 122 2.59 0.44 8.59
N PHE A 123 1.98 -0.30 7.65
CA PHE A 123 0.95 0.23 6.76
C PHE A 123 -0.20 0.85 7.55
N VAL A 124 -0.78 0.12 8.52
CA VAL A 124 -1.89 0.63 9.34
C VAL A 124 -1.45 1.90 10.09
N MET A 125 -0.28 1.86 10.74
CA MET A 125 0.23 3.01 11.51
C MET A 125 0.40 4.26 10.63
N PHE A 126 1.00 4.09 9.45
CA PHE A 126 1.27 5.19 8.52
C PHE A 126 -0.04 5.74 7.93
N GLU A 127 -0.95 4.86 7.50
CA GLU A 127 -2.25 5.29 6.96
C GLU A 127 -3.10 6.00 8.02
N GLU A 128 -3.06 5.58 9.29
CA GLU A 128 -3.74 6.27 10.39
C GLU A 128 -3.14 7.67 10.64
N GLU A 129 -1.81 7.81 10.55
CA GLU A 129 -1.16 9.12 10.63
C GLU A 129 -1.57 10.05 9.49
N LEU A 130 -1.57 9.53 8.25
CA LEU A 130 -2.04 10.27 7.08
C LEU A 130 -3.52 10.65 7.19
N GLN A 131 -4.35 9.74 7.69
CA GLN A 131 -5.77 10.01 7.91
C GLN A 131 -5.98 11.11 8.95
N ARG A 132 -5.24 11.08 10.07
CA ARG A 132 -5.26 12.16 11.09
C ARG A 132 -4.78 13.50 10.52
N ALA A 133 -3.83 13.47 9.59
CA ALA A 133 -3.34 14.66 8.88
C ALA A 133 -4.25 15.11 7.73
N GLY A 134 -5.37 14.43 7.48
CA GLY A 134 -6.38 14.84 6.50
C GLY A 134 -6.08 14.43 5.06
N HIS A 135 -5.23 13.42 4.84
CA HIS A 135 -4.96 12.90 3.49
C HIS A 135 -6.14 12.03 3.00
N PRO A 136 -6.88 12.44 1.97
CA PRO A 136 -8.11 11.76 1.53
C PRO A 136 -7.87 10.39 0.90
N GLY A 137 -6.65 10.12 0.42
CA GLY A 137 -6.27 8.81 -0.11
C GLY A 137 -5.95 7.79 0.97
N ALA A 138 -5.87 8.15 2.26
CA ALA A 138 -5.48 7.22 3.32
C ALA A 138 -6.59 6.21 3.63
N ASP A 139 -6.22 4.93 3.72
CA ASP A 139 -7.13 3.83 4.06
C ASP A 139 -6.40 2.74 4.86
N PRO A 140 -6.43 2.80 6.21
CA PRO A 140 -5.79 1.78 7.04
C PRO A 140 -6.49 0.41 6.96
N THR A 141 -7.69 0.33 6.40
CA THR A 141 -8.46 -0.91 6.35
C THR A 141 -7.95 -1.90 5.29
N LEU A 142 -7.13 -1.44 4.33
CA LEU A 142 -6.57 -2.28 3.27
C LEU A 142 -5.65 -3.39 3.79
N ALA A 143 -5.07 -3.23 4.98
CA ALA A 143 -4.21 -4.25 5.60
C ALA A 143 -4.98 -5.27 6.47
N ARG A 144 -6.31 -5.13 6.64
CA ARG A 144 -7.12 -6.08 7.41
C ARG A 144 -7.22 -7.42 6.71
N GLN A 145 -7.12 -8.50 7.48
CA GLN A 145 -7.38 -9.84 6.95
C GLN A 145 -8.89 -10.10 6.90
N PRO A 146 -9.37 -10.97 5.99
CA PRO A 146 -10.69 -11.58 6.11
C PRO A 146 -10.72 -12.42 7.40
N GLY A 147 -11.23 -11.84 8.49
CA GLY A 147 -11.24 -12.43 9.83
C GLY A 147 -11.25 -11.39 10.95
N ASP A 148 -10.69 -10.21 10.71
CA ASP A 148 -10.58 -9.14 11.71
C ASP A 148 -11.92 -8.39 11.94
N ALA A 149 -12.95 -8.69 11.14
CA ALA A 149 -14.26 -8.04 11.19
C ALA A 149 -15.22 -8.60 12.27
N GLN A 150 -14.80 -9.60 13.07
CA GLN A 150 -15.63 -10.23 14.11
C GLN A 150 -14.92 -10.24 15.47
N SER A 151 -14.65 -9.06 16.01
CA SER A 151 -14.32 -8.87 17.43
C SER A 151 -14.81 -7.50 17.86
N GLY A 152 -16.13 -7.37 17.93
CA GLY A 152 -16.82 -6.12 18.24
C GLY A 152 -18.31 -6.38 18.43
N ALA A 153 -18.65 -7.22 19.39
CA ALA A 153 -19.97 -7.34 20.00
C ALA A 153 -19.80 -7.82 21.44
#